data_AF-Q53SF4-F1
#
_entry.id   AF-Q53SF4-F1
#
_cell.length_a   1.000
_cell.length_b   1.000
_cell.length_c   1.000
_cell.angle_alpha   90.00
_cell.angle_beta   90.00
_cell.angle_gamma   90.00
#
_symmetry.space_group_name_H-M   'P 1'
#
loop_
_entity.id
_entity.type
_entity.pdbx_description
1 polymer ?
#
loop_
_entity_poly.entity_id
_entity_poly.type
_entity_poly.pdbx_seq_one_letter_code
_entity_poly.pdbx_strand_id
1 'polypeptide(L)'
;LAVMHSQSTNQLDVGNNPRVGTKRYMAPEVLDETIQVDCFDSYKRVDIWAFGLVLWEVARRMVSNGIVEDYKPPFYDVVPNDPSFEDMRKVVCVDQQRPNIPNRWFSDPTLTSLAKLMKECWYQNPSARLTALRIKKTLTKIDNSLDKLKTDC
;
A
#
# COMPACT_ATOMS: atom_id res chain seq x y z
N LEU A 1 8.87 16.20 2.33
CA LEU A 1 8.58 16.42 3.76
C LEU A 1 8.40 15.06 4.42
N ALA A 2 8.96 14.86 5.61
CA ALA A 2 8.82 13.64 6.41
C ALA A 2 8.47 14.06 7.84
N VAL A 3 7.61 13.30 8.52
CA VAL A 3 7.24 13.56 9.92
C VAL A 3 8.28 12.93 10.84
N MET A 4 8.83 13.72 11.77
CA MET A 4 9.80 13.24 12.74
C MET A 4 9.17 13.09 14.12
N HIS A 5 9.52 12.00 14.82
CA HIS A 5 9.10 11.76 16.20
C HIS A 5 10.34 11.65 17.10
N SER A 6 10.34 12.42 18.18
CA SER A 6 11.37 12.35 19.20
C SER A 6 10.87 11.52 20.37
N GLN A 7 11.41 10.31 20.55
CA GLN A 7 10.98 9.39 21.61
C GLN A 7 11.22 9.95 23.02
N SER A 8 12.26 10.78 23.21
CA SER A 8 12.62 11.34 24.52
C SER A 8 11.66 12.43 25.01
N THR A 9 11.01 13.14 24.09
CA THR A 9 10.10 14.27 24.39
C THR A 9 8.65 13.97 24.00
N ASN A 10 8.42 12.85 23.31
CA ASN A 10 7.18 12.47 22.66
C ASN A 10 6.59 13.58 21.74
N GLN A 11 7.43 14.48 21.25
CA GLN A 11 7.02 15.56 20.36
C GLN A 11 7.02 15.09 18.90
N LEU A 12 6.06 15.60 18.16
CA LEU A 12 5.92 15.42 16.73
C LEU A 12 6.26 16.72 16.01
N ASP A 13 7.23 16.66 15.10
CA ASP A 13 7.51 17.75 14.18
C ASP A 13 6.70 17.49 12.89
N VAL A 14 5.50 18.07 12.87
CA VAL A 14 4.57 18.02 11.74
C VAL A 14 4.46 19.45 11.19
N GLY A 15 4.74 19.63 9.90
CA GLY A 15 4.48 20.92 9.24
C GLY A 15 2.99 21.29 9.26
N ASN A 16 2.67 22.55 8.95
CA ASN A 16 1.29 23.08 9.03
C ASN A 16 0.23 22.40 8.14
N ASN A 17 0.59 21.43 7.29
CA ASN A 17 -0.36 20.76 6.39
C ASN A 17 -0.07 19.25 6.25
N PRO A 18 -0.97 18.35 6.70
CA PRO A 18 -0.79 16.91 6.58
C PRO A 18 -0.98 16.39 5.14
N ARG A 19 -1.58 17.19 4.23
CA ARG A 19 -1.74 16.85 2.79
C ARG A 19 -0.49 17.18 1.97
N VAL A 20 0.66 16.69 2.41
CA VAL A 20 1.92 16.79 1.68
C VAL A 20 2.29 15.43 1.11
N GLY A 21 2.76 15.39 -0.14
CA GLY A 21 3.15 14.16 -0.84
C GLY A 21 2.44 13.96 -2.18
N THR A 22 2.68 12.81 -2.81
CA THR A 22 2.09 12.47 -4.11
C THR A 22 0.63 12.06 -3.93
N LYS A 23 -0.31 12.90 -4.41
CA LYS A 23 -1.78 12.72 -4.30
C LYS A 23 -2.25 11.28 -4.57
N ARG A 24 -1.70 10.64 -5.61
CA ARG A 24 -2.03 9.26 -6.02
C ARG A 24 -1.80 8.19 -4.94
N TYR A 25 -0.85 8.41 -4.03
CA TYR A 25 -0.47 7.45 -2.99
C TYR A 25 -1.02 7.80 -1.60
N MET A 26 -1.78 8.89 -1.47
CA MET A 26 -2.34 9.29 -0.19
C MET A 26 -3.36 8.27 0.31
N ALA A 27 -3.26 7.97 1.61
CA ALA A 27 -4.21 7.10 2.29
C ALA A 27 -5.59 7.78 2.43
N PRO A 28 -6.67 7.01 2.59
CA PRO A 28 -8.02 7.57 2.67
C PRO A 28 -8.16 8.65 3.74
N GLU A 29 -7.60 8.43 4.93
CA GLU A 29 -7.63 9.35 6.07
C GLU A 29 -6.88 10.67 5.83
N VAL A 30 -5.95 10.70 4.86
CA VAL A 30 -5.26 11.93 4.43
C VAL A 30 -6.10 12.68 3.39
N LEU A 31 -6.78 11.92 2.51
CA LEU A 31 -7.63 12.47 1.46
C LEU A 31 -8.92 13.09 2.03
N ASP A 32 -9.52 12.49 3.05
CA ASP A 32 -10.75 12.98 3.70
C ASP A 32 -10.49 13.82 4.98
N GLU A 33 -9.23 14.07 5.30
CA GLU A 33 -8.81 14.90 6.45
C GLU A 33 -9.17 14.32 7.83
N THR A 34 -9.41 13.00 7.92
CA THR A 34 -9.72 12.32 9.20
C THR A 34 -8.50 11.76 9.94
N ILE A 35 -7.29 11.97 9.40
CA ILE A 35 -6.04 11.53 10.04
C ILE A 35 -5.86 12.16 11.43
N GLN A 36 -5.52 11.33 12.43
CA GLN A 36 -5.17 11.81 13.77
C GLN A 36 -3.74 12.33 13.77
N VAL A 37 -3.56 13.63 13.54
CA VAL A 37 -2.26 14.27 13.34
C VAL A 37 -1.36 14.26 14.58
N ASP A 38 -1.95 14.20 15.77
CA ASP A 38 -1.24 14.12 17.05
C ASP A 38 -0.79 12.69 17.41
N CYS A 39 -1.18 11.70 16.60
CA CYS A 39 -0.80 10.30 16.80
C CYS A 39 0.25 9.90 15.77
N PHE A 40 1.49 9.64 16.22
CA PHE A 40 2.57 9.23 15.32
C PHE A 40 2.25 7.96 14.51
N ASP A 41 1.53 7.01 15.14
CA ASP A 41 1.16 5.75 14.51
C ASP A 41 0.21 5.94 13.33
N SER A 42 -0.52 7.07 13.25
CA SER A 42 -1.29 7.44 12.06
C SER A 42 -0.39 7.55 10.83
N TYR A 43 0.74 8.25 10.93
CA TYR A 43 1.67 8.40 9.81
C TYR A 43 2.29 7.06 9.40
N LYS A 44 2.62 6.19 10.36
CA LYS A 44 3.07 4.83 10.04
C LYS A 44 2.01 4.08 9.23
N ARG A 45 0.73 4.19 9.59
CA ARG A 45 -0.37 3.51 8.88
C ARG A 45 -0.60 4.09 7.48
N VAL A 46 -0.36 5.38 7.27
CA VAL A 46 -0.33 6.02 5.95
C VAL A 46 0.79 5.42 5.10
N ASP A 47 1.99 5.23 5.66
CA ASP A 47 3.11 4.60 4.95
C ASP A 47 2.78 3.15 4.54
N ILE A 48 2.07 2.40 5.39
CA ILE A 48 1.63 1.04 5.06
C ILE A 48 0.65 1.02 3.87
N TRP A 49 -0.25 1.98 3.80
CA TRP A 49 -1.14 2.11 2.64
C TRP A 49 -0.34 2.31 1.35
N ALA A 50 0.58 3.29 1.34
CA ALA A 50 1.41 3.59 0.19
C ALA A 50 2.31 2.39 -0.18
N PHE A 51 2.87 1.69 0.81
CA PHE A 51 3.62 0.46 0.61
C PHE A 51 2.79 -0.60 -0.13
N GLY A 52 1.52 -0.80 0.24
CA GLY A 52 0.65 -1.75 -0.46
C GLY A 52 0.48 -1.42 -1.95
N LEU A 53 0.38 -0.12 -2.28
CA LEU A 53 0.30 0.34 -3.68
C LEU A 53 1.59 0.06 -4.45
N VAL A 54 2.76 0.34 -3.84
CA VAL A 54 4.07 0.04 -4.43
C VAL A 54 4.25 -1.47 -4.62
N LEU A 55 3.84 -2.28 -3.64
CA LEU A 55 3.91 -3.73 -3.74
C LEU A 55 3.10 -4.24 -4.94
N TRP A 56 1.94 -3.65 -5.21
CA TRP A 56 1.12 -3.96 -6.39
C TRP A 56 1.86 -3.63 -7.70
N GLU A 57 2.54 -2.49 -7.78
CA GLU A 57 3.35 -2.13 -8.96
C GLU A 57 4.46 -3.15 -9.22
N VAL A 58 5.14 -3.60 -8.16
CA VAL A 58 6.19 -4.63 -8.26
C VAL A 58 5.59 -5.97 -8.71
N ALA A 59 4.48 -6.39 -8.10
CA ALA A 59 3.85 -7.68 -8.40
C ALA A 59 3.34 -7.77 -9.86
N ARG A 60 2.88 -6.66 -10.45
CA ARG A 60 2.54 -6.59 -11.89
C ARG A 60 3.70 -6.95 -12.81
N ARG A 61 4.92 -6.66 -12.37
CA ARG A 61 6.16 -6.91 -13.13
C ARG A 61 6.75 -8.29 -12.86
N MET A 62 6.12 -9.09 -12.00
CA MET A 62 6.50 -10.47 -11.78
C MET A 62 5.95 -11.37 -12.90
N VAL A 63 6.86 -12.08 -13.57
CA VAL A 63 6.51 -13.10 -14.56
C VAL A 63 5.97 -14.33 -13.83
N SER A 64 4.80 -14.81 -14.24
CA SER A 64 4.25 -16.09 -13.78
C SER A 64 3.65 -16.81 -14.97
N ASN A 65 4.04 -18.08 -15.15
CA ASN A 65 3.72 -18.90 -16.33
C ASN A 65 4.00 -18.20 -17.66
N GLY A 66 5.12 -17.46 -17.75
CA GLY A 66 5.53 -16.73 -18.96
C GLY A 66 4.72 -15.45 -19.25
N ILE A 67 3.78 -15.08 -18.39
CA ILE A 67 2.90 -13.91 -18.56
C ILE A 67 3.25 -12.84 -17.50
N VAL A 68 3.21 -11.57 -17.91
CA VAL A 68 3.47 -10.40 -17.05
C VAL A 68 2.60 -9.22 -17.48
N GLU A 69 2.17 -8.36 -16.54
CA GLU A 69 1.46 -7.13 -16.91
C GLU A 69 2.42 -6.00 -17.26
N ASP A 70 2.01 -5.09 -18.15
CA ASP A 70 2.70 -3.82 -18.33
C ASP A 70 2.73 -2.99 -17.05
N TYR A 71 3.80 -2.21 -16.90
CA TYR A 71 3.90 -1.22 -15.84
C TYR A 71 2.75 -0.21 -15.96
N LYS A 72 2.10 0.05 -14.82
CA LYS A 72 1.09 1.08 -14.67
C LYS A 72 1.18 1.65 -13.25
N PRO A 73 0.99 2.97 -13.06
CA PRO A 73 0.86 3.52 -11.72
C PRO A 73 -0.45 3.05 -11.06
N PRO A 74 -0.58 3.08 -9.72
CA PRO A 74 -1.81 2.73 -9.03
C PRO A 74 -2.98 3.62 -9.49
N PHE A 75 -4.17 3.04 -9.61
CA PHE A 75 -5.37 3.75 -10.07
C PHE A 75 -5.31 4.33 -11.49
N TYR A 76 -4.36 3.88 -12.34
CA TYR A 76 -4.23 4.38 -13.72
C TYR A 76 -5.49 4.27 -14.58
N ASP A 77 -6.39 3.36 -14.21
CA ASP A 77 -7.64 3.01 -14.90
C ASP A 77 -8.84 3.85 -14.46
N VAL A 78 -8.72 4.59 -13.36
CA VAL A 78 -9.83 5.31 -12.73
C VAL A 78 -9.54 6.78 -12.40
N VAL A 79 -8.30 7.25 -12.54
CA VAL A 79 -7.94 8.67 -12.38
C VAL A 79 -6.96 9.13 -13.48
N PRO A 80 -6.92 10.43 -13.84
CA PRO A 80 -5.97 10.97 -14.82
C PRO A 80 -4.51 10.89 -14.33
N ASN A 81 -3.55 11.20 -15.20
CA ASN A 81 -2.11 11.10 -14.90
C ASN A 81 -1.66 11.96 -13.72
N ASP A 82 -2.10 13.22 -13.65
CA ASP A 82 -1.92 14.10 -12.48
C ASP A 82 -3.28 14.34 -11.81
N PRO A 83 -3.73 13.42 -10.93
CA PRO A 83 -5.05 13.50 -10.34
C PRO A 83 -5.11 14.65 -9.33
N SER A 84 -6.26 15.31 -9.25
CA SER A 84 -6.55 16.26 -8.18
C SER A 84 -6.79 15.53 -6.84
N PHE A 85 -6.86 16.28 -5.74
CA PHE A 85 -7.26 15.73 -4.46
C PHE A 85 -8.67 15.14 -4.50
N GLU A 86 -9.60 15.83 -5.18
CA GLU A 86 -10.98 15.39 -5.29
C GLU A 86 -11.12 14.11 -6.13
N ASP A 87 -10.34 13.95 -7.20
CA ASP A 87 -10.32 12.71 -7.99
C ASP A 87 -9.93 11.51 -7.11
N MET A 88 -8.84 11.67 -6.35
CA MET A 88 -8.36 10.62 -5.46
C MET A 88 -9.34 10.37 -4.31
N ARG A 89 -9.90 11.42 -3.69
CA ARG A 89 -10.88 11.28 -2.60
C ARG A 89 -12.14 10.56 -3.08
N LYS A 90 -12.64 10.90 -4.27
CA LYS A 90 -13.79 10.23 -4.85
C LYS A 90 -13.52 8.73 -5.03
N VAL A 91 -12.41 8.37 -5.67
CA VAL A 91 -12.10 6.95 -5.96
C VAL A 91 -11.80 6.16 -4.67
N VAL A 92 -10.98 6.72 -3.78
CA VAL A 92 -10.44 5.99 -2.63
C VAL A 92 -11.36 6.01 -1.40
N CYS A 93 -12.02 7.14 -1.13
CA CYS A 93 -12.84 7.33 0.08
C CYS A 93 -14.33 7.11 -0.19
N VAL A 94 -14.86 7.68 -1.27
CA VAL A 94 -16.30 7.62 -1.58
C VAL A 94 -16.67 6.30 -2.24
N ASP A 95 -16.01 5.98 -3.36
CA ASP A 95 -16.28 4.78 -4.14
C ASP A 95 -15.53 3.55 -3.58
N GLN A 96 -14.63 3.77 -2.60
CA GLN A 96 -13.83 2.76 -1.90
C GLN A 96 -13.10 1.77 -2.82
N GLN A 97 -12.68 2.25 -3.98
CA GLN A 97 -11.96 1.43 -4.96
C GLN A 97 -10.52 1.17 -4.52
N ARG A 98 -9.94 0.08 -5.01
CA ARG A 98 -8.54 -0.34 -4.82
C ARG A 98 -7.96 -0.76 -6.17
N PRO A 99 -6.63 -0.77 -6.34
CA PRO A 99 -6.05 -1.29 -7.57
C PRO A 99 -6.51 -2.73 -7.84
N ASN A 100 -6.92 -3.00 -9.09
CA ASN A 100 -7.40 -4.31 -9.48
C ASN A 100 -6.32 -5.39 -9.33
N ILE A 101 -6.68 -6.55 -8.78
CA ILE A 101 -5.80 -7.71 -8.67
C ILE A 101 -6.17 -8.69 -9.81
N PRO A 102 -5.30 -8.87 -10.82
CA PRO A 102 -5.59 -9.75 -11.94
C PRO A 102 -5.88 -11.18 -11.51
N ASN A 103 -6.92 -11.81 -12.07
CA ASN A 103 -7.32 -13.18 -11.70
C ASN A 103 -6.18 -14.20 -11.85
N ARG A 104 -5.27 -14.01 -12.81
CA ARG A 104 -4.12 -14.90 -13.02
C ARG A 104 -3.18 -14.98 -11.82
N TRP A 105 -3.12 -13.95 -10.97
CA TRP A 105 -2.28 -13.97 -9.77
C TRP A 105 -2.68 -15.10 -8.82
N PHE A 106 -3.93 -15.55 -8.85
CA PHE A 106 -4.42 -16.65 -8.02
C PHE A 106 -3.95 -18.04 -8.49
N SER A 107 -3.34 -18.13 -9.67
CA SER A 107 -2.70 -19.35 -10.16
C SER A 107 -1.25 -19.50 -9.69
N ASP A 108 -0.68 -18.47 -9.07
CA ASP A 108 0.68 -18.44 -8.56
C ASP A 108 0.66 -18.28 -7.02
N PRO A 109 1.23 -19.21 -6.25
CA PRO A 109 1.16 -19.15 -4.78
C PRO A 109 1.79 -17.88 -4.19
N THR A 110 2.83 -17.34 -4.83
CA THR A 110 3.54 -16.14 -4.39
C THR A 110 2.69 -14.91 -4.67
N LEU A 111 2.22 -14.72 -5.90
CA LEU A 111 1.33 -13.61 -6.25
C LEU A 111 0.02 -13.66 -5.45
N THR A 112 -0.53 -14.85 -5.19
CA THR A 112 -1.69 -15.03 -4.30
C THR A 112 -1.42 -14.51 -2.89
N SER A 113 -0.23 -14.81 -2.35
CA SER A 113 0.16 -14.38 -1.00
C SER A 113 0.41 -12.87 -0.95
N LEU A 114 1.03 -12.31 -1.99
CA LEU A 114 1.23 -10.86 -2.13
C LEU A 114 -0.11 -10.12 -2.29
N ALA A 115 -1.07 -10.67 -3.04
CA ALA A 115 -2.42 -10.13 -3.19
C ALA A 115 -3.15 -10.01 -1.84
N LYS A 116 -3.05 -11.03 -0.98
CA LYS A 116 -3.61 -10.99 0.38
C LYS A 116 -2.95 -9.88 1.21
N LEU A 117 -1.61 -9.80 1.15
CA LEU A 117 -0.84 -8.80 1.86
C LEU A 117 -1.21 -7.37 1.46
N MET A 118 -1.41 -7.11 0.16
CA MET A 118 -1.87 -5.81 -0.36
C MET A 118 -3.25 -5.44 0.17
N LYS A 119 -4.21 -6.39 0.15
CA LYS A 119 -5.57 -6.15 0.69
C LYS A 119 -5.54 -5.74 2.15
N GLU A 120 -4.66 -6.36 2.95
CA GLU A 120 -4.49 -6.00 4.37
C GLU A 120 -3.77 -4.66 4.58
N CYS A 121 -3.01 -4.16 3.59
CA CYS A 121 -2.46 -2.79 3.62
C CYS A 121 -3.50 -1.73 3.23
N TRP A 122 -4.53 -2.11 2.47
CA TRP A 122 -5.51 -1.20 1.89
C TRP A 122 -6.84 -1.11 2.66
N TYR A 123 -6.86 -1.52 3.92
CA TYR A 123 -8.04 -1.30 4.75
C TYR A 123 -8.35 0.19 4.88
N GLN A 124 -9.65 0.51 4.80
CA GLN A 124 -10.14 1.88 5.03
C GLN A 124 -9.81 2.33 6.45
N ASN A 125 -10.07 1.47 7.43
CA ASN A 125 -9.69 1.70 8.82
C ASN A 125 -8.15 1.57 8.99
N PRO A 126 -7.44 2.65 9.35
CA PRO A 126 -5.98 2.62 9.45
C PRO A 126 -5.47 1.63 10.52
N SER A 127 -6.23 1.44 11.61
CA SER A 127 -5.85 0.55 12.71
C SER A 127 -5.92 -0.94 12.33
N ALA A 128 -6.65 -1.28 11.27
CA ALA A 128 -6.76 -2.66 10.78
C ALA A 128 -5.60 -3.04 9.84
N ARG A 129 -4.77 -2.06 9.42
CA ARG A 129 -3.64 -2.31 8.53
C ARG A 129 -2.52 -3.05 9.26
N LEU A 130 -1.77 -3.84 8.50
CA LEU A 130 -0.60 -4.54 9.04
C LEU A 130 0.48 -3.55 9.50
N THR A 131 1.33 -3.99 10.43
CA THR A 131 2.57 -3.27 10.74
C THR A 131 3.68 -3.65 9.76
N ALA A 132 4.65 -2.78 9.55
CA ALA A 132 5.83 -3.08 8.73
C ALA A 132 6.57 -4.35 9.20
N LEU A 133 6.66 -4.55 10.53
CA LEU A 133 7.24 -5.76 11.10
C LEU A 133 6.45 -7.03 10.73
N ARG A 134 5.11 -6.95 10.73
CA ARG A 134 4.25 -8.07 10.32
C ARG A 134 4.41 -8.36 8.83
N ILE A 135 4.43 -7.33 7.99
CA ILE A 135 4.70 -7.44 6.55
C ILE A 135 6.03 -8.14 6.29
N LYS A 136 7.12 -7.67 6.93
CA LYS A 136 8.45 -8.28 6.83
C LYS A 136 8.41 -9.77 7.17
N LYS A 137 7.79 -10.14 8.30
CA LYS A 137 7.65 -11.55 8.70
C LYS A 137 6.87 -12.38 7.69
N THR A 138 5.82 -11.82 7.08
CA THR A 138 5.03 -12.51 6.04
C THR A 138 5.86 -12.69 4.76
N LEU A 139 6.56 -11.66 4.31
CA LEU A 139 7.42 -11.74 3.12
C LEU A 139 8.54 -12.77 3.30
N THR A 140 9.21 -12.81 4.46
CA THR A 140 10.21 -13.86 4.76
C THR A 140 9.61 -15.27 4.71
N LYS A 141 8.36 -15.46 5.13
CA LYS A 141 7.70 -16.76 5.02
C LYS A 141 7.43 -17.15 3.57
N ILE A 142 7.00 -16.20 2.74
CA ILE A 142 6.77 -16.43 1.31
C ILE A 142 8.08 -16.80 0.61
N ASP A 143 9.15 -16.08 0.91
CA ASP A 143 10.50 -16.34 0.40
C ASP A 143 11.00 -17.75 0.76
N ASN A 144 10.89 -18.14 2.03
CA ASN A 144 11.24 -19.49 2.46
C ASN A 144 10.38 -20.59 1.81
N SER A 145 9.14 -20.28 1.40
CA SER A 145 8.28 -21.22 0.68
C SER A 145 8.69 -21.36 -0.80
N LEU A 146 9.22 -20.30 -1.40
CA LEU A 146 9.77 -20.34 -2.76
C LEU A 146 11.00 -21.23 -2.85
N ASP A 147 11.89 -21.16 -1.87
CA ASP A 147 13.11 -21.98 -1.85
C ASP A 147 12.80 -23.48 -1.77
N LYS A 148 11.74 -23.86 -1.06
CA LYS A 148 11.28 -25.26 -1.01
C LYS A 148 10.79 -25.73 -2.38
N LEU A 149 9.96 -24.93 -3.07
CA LEU A 149 9.45 -25.26 -4.40
C LEU A 149 10.56 -25.42 -5.45
N LYS A 150 11.67 -24.68 -5.32
CA LYS A 150 12.85 -24.84 -6.19
C LYS A 150 13.69 -26.08 -5.87
N THR A 151 13.62 -26.57 -4.64
CA THR A 151 14.40 -27.75 -4.20
C THR A 151 13.69 -29.05 -4.54
N ASP A 152 12.36 -29.01 -4.73
CA ASP A 152 11.51 -30.15 -5.10
C ASP A 152 11.32 -30.32 -6.63
N CYS A 153 11.96 -29.48 -7.44
CA CYS A 153 11.99 -29.54 -8.92
C CYS A 153 13.38 -29.97 -9.42
#